data_AF-A0A7S4MDR2-F1
#
_entry.id   AF-A0A7S4MDR2-F1
#
_cell.length_a   1.000
_cell.length_b   1.000
_cell.length_c   1.000
_cell.angle_alpha   90.00
_cell.angle_beta   90.00
_cell.angle_gamma   90.00
#
_symmetry.space_group_name_H-M   'P 1'
#
loop_
_entity.id
_entity.type
_entity.pdbx_description
1 polymer ?
#
loop_
_entity_poly.entity_id
_entity_poly.type
_entity_poly.pdbx_seq_one_letter_code
_entity_poly.pdbx_strand_id
1 'polypeptide(L)'
;FATHAPPLCFTFRMKFCVDVWLVGLVSLCFLCGSALAMCNVEYYIGGEDCEICSILDGIDACMTDTSCLYEDSIHCSLSSVDGLSGNGNTNISLTQTTKLKSLELSVGNIAIDGGFFMFIRNSLQSLSIKSPTIISGSTQTALSFISDDSTSSLELENVSFKNCESFDDYPPALLIDTPGTIKMTKTLFRDTSSSSHCGAAMFQLYESTTIVNDIYSTSMNFIDTVAAGNGGGLCLFGSPGSNVTLRGPIFTGTSAINGGGIYIRGPGSFTVNFLVDEYTTMATNGSLLYAEEFDSVTISESLFSIAWFGTGNSLQNGAMYLTSSVPSSQVNINDVLLEGSEVRQNGGAFYIKDVDTTVVTDSVFVSCWANSGIGGALLFDGVDNINITGTRFQSNSAGQGASLACVGNSLATNIYDVSFQDSISFYADESTIDVYSDGSCSDAFWYSQTPCSISCNSCSDDVCGKSTLGCSCYCDSDDCIASESTVASVHSSSYTAFSLTEYTQQTGDTGVDVGTTVAWSFLGLFCVLVIIVIIGLLVAFVSVRMKNYYTSEYERLEVRSSSTQLVINSYSDDDD
;
A
#
# COMPACT_ATOMS: atom_id res chain seq x y z
N PHE A 1 54.32 66.53 6.57
CA PHE A 1 52.90 66.34 6.24
C PHE A 1 52.82 65.43 5.03
N ALA A 2 52.35 64.21 5.29
CA ALA A 2 51.93 63.11 4.40
C ALA A 2 52.90 62.54 3.35
N THR A 3 52.93 61.22 3.34
CA THR A 3 53.92 60.27 2.81
C THR A 3 53.23 59.18 1.98
N HIS A 4 53.97 58.64 1.01
CA HIS A 4 53.93 57.27 0.44
C HIS A 4 52.88 56.86 -0.64
N ALA A 5 53.46 56.37 -1.75
CA ALA A 5 52.91 55.53 -2.84
C ALA A 5 52.72 54.05 -2.37
N PRO A 6 52.25 53.03 -3.16
CA PRO A 6 52.23 52.88 -4.63
C PRO A 6 50.96 52.18 -5.25
N PRO A 7 50.88 51.97 -6.59
CA PRO A 7 49.80 51.23 -7.23
C PRO A 7 50.06 49.72 -7.24
N LEU A 8 49.00 48.91 -7.06
CA LEU A 8 49.03 47.46 -7.24
C LEU A 8 48.31 47.07 -8.53
N CYS A 9 49.08 46.50 -9.46
CA CYS A 9 48.60 45.69 -10.56
C CYS A 9 48.04 44.36 -10.02
N PHE A 10 46.86 43.96 -10.48
CA PHE A 10 46.43 42.56 -10.41
C PHE A 10 46.44 41.97 -11.81
N THR A 11 47.21 40.90 -11.95
CA THR A 11 47.27 40.04 -13.13
C THR A 11 46.25 38.92 -12.92
N PHE A 12 45.20 38.87 -13.73
CA PHE A 12 44.41 37.65 -13.88
C PHE A 12 44.94 36.89 -15.10
N ARG A 13 45.52 35.71 -14.87
CA ARG A 13 45.73 34.71 -15.92
C ARG A 13 44.39 34.02 -16.15
N MET A 14 43.69 34.37 -17.22
CA MET A 14 42.70 33.47 -17.82
C MET A 14 43.37 32.72 -18.97
N LYS A 15 43.32 31.40 -18.88
CA LYS A 15 43.86 30.46 -19.84
C LYS A 15 42.82 30.31 -20.95
N PHE A 16 42.98 31.05 -22.04
CA PHE A 16 42.22 30.77 -23.27
C PHE A 16 42.91 29.61 -23.99
N CYS A 17 42.25 28.45 -24.05
CA CYS A 17 42.47 27.51 -25.16
C CYS A 17 41.78 28.12 -26.38
N VAL A 18 42.58 28.70 -27.27
CA VAL A 18 42.12 29.14 -28.60
C VAL A 18 42.38 27.97 -29.54
N ASP A 19 41.32 27.33 -30.00
CA ASP A 19 41.35 26.61 -31.27
C ASP A 19 40.90 27.54 -32.41
N VAL A 20 41.57 27.34 -33.53
CA VAL A 20 41.77 28.23 -34.68
C VAL A 20 40.45 28.65 -35.33
N TRP A 21 40.24 29.95 -35.52
CA TRP A 21 39.25 30.47 -36.48
C TRP A 21 39.90 30.88 -37.80
N LEU A 22 39.34 30.32 -38.87
CA LEU A 22 39.66 30.53 -40.26
C LEU A 22 39.45 32.00 -40.65
N VAL A 23 40.43 32.58 -41.33
CA VAL A 23 40.39 33.92 -41.91
C VAL A 23 39.43 33.95 -43.10
N GLY A 24 38.35 34.72 -43.00
CA GLY A 24 37.45 35.08 -44.10
C GLY A 24 37.43 36.58 -44.30
N LEU A 25 38.08 37.06 -45.38
CA LEU A 25 38.10 38.45 -45.85
C LEU A 25 36.68 38.98 -46.11
N VAL A 26 36.36 40.16 -45.58
CA VAL A 26 35.28 41.02 -46.10
C VAL A 26 35.87 42.38 -46.43
N SER A 27 35.89 42.70 -47.72
CA SER A 27 36.19 44.03 -48.25
C SER A 27 34.95 44.93 -48.20
N LEU A 28 35.23 46.22 -47.95
CA LEU A 28 34.31 47.35 -47.92
C LEU A 28 33.33 47.45 -49.09
N CYS A 29 32.12 47.94 -48.80
CA CYS A 29 31.46 49.00 -49.58
C CYS A 29 30.57 49.88 -48.69
N PHE A 30 30.63 51.19 -48.94
CA PHE A 30 30.04 52.30 -48.18
C PHE A 30 28.74 52.81 -48.87
N LEU A 31 27.79 53.30 -48.05
CA LEU A 31 26.77 54.36 -48.27
C LEU A 31 25.49 54.17 -49.12
N CYS A 32 24.42 54.81 -48.60
CA CYS A 32 23.03 55.00 -49.06
C CYS A 32 22.10 53.81 -48.73
N GLY A 33 21.02 53.95 -47.94
CA GLY A 33 20.02 55.00 -47.92
C GLY A 33 18.65 54.35 -48.19
N SER A 34 17.85 54.16 -47.14
CA SER A 34 16.41 53.85 -47.13
C SER A 34 15.85 52.77 -48.08
N ALA A 35 15.43 51.63 -47.52
CA ALA A 35 14.11 51.02 -47.72
C ALA A 35 13.99 49.69 -46.98
N LEU A 36 12.84 49.47 -46.36
CA LEU A 36 12.38 48.20 -45.79
C LEU A 36 12.44 47.08 -46.83
N ALA A 37 13.12 45.99 -46.50
CA ALA A 37 12.86 44.67 -47.06
C ALA A 37 13.31 43.61 -46.04
N MET A 38 12.38 42.73 -45.68
CA MET A 38 12.61 41.55 -44.86
C MET A 38 13.75 40.71 -45.46
N CYS A 39 14.76 40.43 -44.65
CA CYS A 39 15.63 39.28 -44.83
C CYS A 39 15.52 38.45 -43.54
N ASN A 40 14.78 37.34 -43.62
CA ASN A 40 14.95 36.24 -42.69
C ASN A 40 16.37 35.70 -42.92
N VAL A 41 17.24 35.90 -41.94
CA VAL A 41 18.49 35.17 -41.83
C VAL A 41 18.22 34.06 -40.82
N GLU A 42 17.93 32.87 -41.31
CA GLU A 42 17.98 31.65 -40.50
C GLU A 42 19.46 31.37 -40.18
N TYR A 43 19.84 31.57 -38.93
CA TYR A 43 21.05 30.97 -38.38
C TYR A 43 20.70 29.55 -37.94
N TYR A 44 21.14 28.55 -38.71
CA TYR A 44 21.27 27.19 -38.22
C TYR A 44 22.55 27.15 -37.37
N ILE A 45 22.40 27.11 -36.04
CA ILE A 45 23.45 26.63 -35.15
C ILE A 45 23.14 25.16 -34.94
N GLY A 46 23.82 24.32 -35.72
CA GLY A 46 23.84 22.88 -35.49
C GLY A 46 24.98 22.53 -34.53
N GLY A 47 24.64 21.80 -33.47
CA GLY A 47 25.57 21.07 -32.61
C GLY A 47 26.21 21.89 -31.51
N GLU A 48 25.74 21.69 -30.28
CA GLU A 48 26.41 20.93 -29.21
C GLU A 48 25.59 21.12 -27.92
N ASP A 49 25.51 20.07 -27.11
CA ASP A 49 24.64 19.88 -25.95
C ASP A 49 24.34 21.18 -25.18
N CYS A 50 23.05 21.48 -24.98
CA CYS A 50 22.61 22.60 -24.14
C CYS A 50 22.88 22.28 -22.67
N GLU A 51 24.15 22.29 -22.29
CA GLU A 51 24.62 22.11 -20.93
C GLU A 51 24.52 23.46 -20.19
N ILE A 52 23.82 23.44 -19.05
CA ILE A 52 23.69 24.49 -18.01
C ILE A 52 22.37 25.27 -18.03
N CYS A 53 21.40 24.78 -17.26
CA CYS A 53 20.38 25.62 -16.60
C CYS A 53 20.81 25.86 -15.14
N SER A 54 21.39 27.03 -14.84
CA SER A 54 21.66 27.42 -13.45
C SER A 54 20.39 27.98 -12.76
N ILE A 55 19.74 27.09 -12.02
CA ILE A 55 18.99 27.20 -10.75
C ILE A 55 18.65 28.62 -10.25
N LEU A 56 17.42 29.07 -10.57
CA LEU A 56 16.38 29.58 -9.64
C LEU A 56 15.19 30.19 -10.41
N ASP A 57 15.42 30.69 -11.63
CA ASP A 57 14.38 31.10 -12.60
C ASP A 57 14.37 30.20 -13.87
N GLY A 58 15.22 29.17 -13.90
CA GLY A 58 15.68 28.52 -15.13
C GLY A 58 14.80 27.42 -15.71
N ILE A 59 13.99 26.69 -14.93
CA ILE A 59 13.17 25.60 -15.50
C ILE A 59 11.98 26.18 -16.26
N ASP A 60 11.26 27.13 -15.65
CA ASP A 60 10.22 27.88 -16.37
C ASP A 60 10.82 28.69 -17.53
N ALA A 61 11.99 29.32 -17.37
CA ALA A 61 12.64 30.04 -18.47
C ALA A 61 13.10 29.11 -19.62
N CYS A 62 13.67 27.94 -19.33
CA CYS A 62 14.12 27.00 -20.36
C CYS A 62 12.95 26.33 -21.08
N MET A 63 11.80 26.16 -20.42
CA MET A 63 10.60 25.58 -21.03
C MET A 63 9.67 26.62 -21.68
N THR A 64 9.76 27.89 -21.30
CA THR A 64 9.05 29.00 -21.97
C THR A 64 9.83 29.59 -23.15
N ASP A 65 11.15 29.40 -23.21
CA ASP A 65 11.95 29.77 -24.37
C ASP A 65 11.70 28.78 -25.52
N THR A 66 10.91 29.23 -26.50
CA THR A 66 10.53 28.46 -27.69
C THR A 66 11.70 27.92 -28.51
N SER A 67 12.93 28.43 -28.29
CA SER A 67 14.13 27.98 -28.99
C SER A 67 14.65 26.62 -28.50
N CYS A 68 14.47 26.27 -27.22
CA CYS A 68 14.85 24.96 -26.67
C CYS A 68 13.85 23.84 -27.03
N LEU A 69 12.64 24.18 -27.45
CA LEU A 69 11.58 23.21 -27.82
C LEU A 69 11.80 22.51 -29.17
N TYR A 70 12.96 22.68 -29.81
CA TYR A 70 13.29 22.06 -31.11
C TYR A 70 14.20 20.84 -31.01
N GLU A 71 14.68 20.48 -29.82
CA GLU A 71 15.49 19.28 -29.63
C GLU A 71 14.64 18.04 -29.41
N ASP A 72 15.07 16.93 -30.01
CA ASP A 72 14.40 15.62 -29.89
C ASP A 72 14.52 15.04 -28.47
N SER A 73 15.50 15.46 -27.68
CA SER A 73 15.78 14.96 -26.34
C SER A 73 16.37 16.07 -25.47
N ILE A 74 15.84 16.28 -24.27
CA ILE A 74 16.44 17.20 -23.31
C ILE A 74 16.92 16.40 -22.10
N HIS A 75 18.22 16.46 -21.82
CA HIS A 75 18.81 15.92 -20.60
C HIS A 75 18.94 17.04 -19.57
N CYS A 76 18.08 17.02 -18.55
CA CYS A 76 18.10 17.99 -17.46
C CYS A 76 18.76 17.38 -16.22
N SER A 77 20.06 17.61 -16.05
CA SER A 77 20.72 17.29 -14.78
C SER A 77 20.52 18.41 -13.77
N LEU A 78 19.75 18.16 -12.72
CA LEU A 78 19.56 19.09 -11.60
C LEU A 78 20.43 18.62 -10.43
N SER A 79 21.71 18.98 -10.45
CA SER A 79 22.62 18.69 -9.35
C SER A 79 22.28 19.58 -8.13
N SER A 80 21.62 18.98 -7.14
CA SER A 80 21.26 19.53 -5.82
C SER A 80 20.61 20.92 -5.83
N VAL A 81 19.28 20.96 -5.73
CA VAL A 81 18.57 22.18 -5.31
C VAL A 81 18.12 21.99 -3.86
N ASP A 82 19.06 22.16 -2.93
CA ASP A 82 18.68 22.35 -1.53
C ASP A 82 17.87 23.65 -1.45
N GLY A 83 16.55 23.54 -1.24
CA GLY A 83 15.68 24.69 -0.98
C GLY A 83 14.77 25.17 -2.11
N LEU A 84 14.22 24.29 -2.96
CA LEU A 84 12.96 24.60 -3.68
C LEU A 84 11.77 24.68 -2.71
N SER A 85 11.85 25.51 -1.66
CA SER A 85 10.69 25.88 -0.85
C SER A 85 9.95 27.02 -1.55
N GLY A 86 9.40 26.73 -2.72
CA GLY A 86 8.49 27.65 -3.39
C GLY A 86 7.11 27.48 -2.80
N ASN A 87 6.54 28.51 -2.16
CA ASN A 87 5.12 28.56 -1.78
C ASN A 87 4.18 28.67 -3.02
N GLY A 88 4.62 28.17 -4.18
CA GLY A 88 3.93 28.24 -5.46
C GLY A 88 3.36 26.87 -5.82
N ASN A 89 2.13 26.86 -6.34
CA ASN A 89 1.30 25.66 -6.49
C ASN A 89 1.81 24.56 -7.46
N THR A 90 2.97 24.70 -8.10
CA THR A 90 3.48 23.73 -9.08
C THR A 90 4.99 23.90 -9.30
N ASN A 91 5.78 22.82 -9.22
CA ASN A 91 7.21 22.87 -9.55
C ASN A 91 7.50 22.61 -11.05
N ILE A 92 6.85 21.63 -11.70
CA ILE A 92 6.99 21.36 -13.15
C ILE A 92 5.65 20.87 -13.74
N SER A 93 5.04 21.64 -14.66
CA SER A 93 3.79 21.26 -15.35
C SER A 93 3.99 21.23 -16.86
N LEU A 94 3.85 20.04 -17.47
CA LEU A 94 3.98 19.80 -18.90
C LEU A 94 2.65 19.30 -19.46
N THR A 95 1.82 20.22 -19.96
CA THR A 95 0.44 19.89 -20.36
C THR A 95 0.18 19.85 -21.86
N GLN A 96 1.05 20.42 -22.71
CA GLN A 96 0.85 20.47 -24.18
C GLN A 96 2.15 20.67 -25.00
N THR A 97 3.28 20.05 -24.62
CA THR A 97 4.51 20.19 -25.44
C THR A 97 4.54 19.14 -26.54
N THR A 98 4.24 19.54 -27.78
CA THR A 98 4.17 18.61 -28.93
C THR A 98 5.52 18.08 -29.44
N LYS A 99 6.64 18.46 -28.82
CA LYS A 99 7.98 18.21 -29.37
C LYS A 99 8.99 17.58 -28.42
N LEU A 100 8.77 17.61 -27.11
CA LEU A 100 9.70 17.00 -26.18
C LEU A 100 9.50 15.48 -26.20
N LYS A 101 10.44 14.71 -26.78
CA LYS A 101 10.28 13.24 -26.80
C LYS A 101 10.76 12.61 -25.51
N SER A 102 11.92 13.02 -25.00
CA SER A 102 12.49 12.46 -23.77
C SER A 102 12.92 13.53 -22.77
N LEU A 103 12.67 13.27 -21.48
CA LEU A 103 13.15 14.03 -20.34
C LEU A 103 13.84 13.07 -19.36
N GLU A 104 15.11 13.32 -19.05
CA GLU A 104 15.84 12.64 -17.97
C GLU A 104 16.11 13.61 -16.83
N LEU A 105 15.79 13.19 -15.61
CA LEU A 105 15.94 13.95 -14.39
C LEU A 105 16.77 13.15 -13.39
N SER A 106 17.99 13.61 -13.16
CA SER A 106 18.83 13.15 -12.06
C SER A 106 18.87 14.27 -11.03
N VAL A 107 18.02 14.17 -10.00
CA VAL A 107 17.84 15.22 -8.98
C VAL A 107 18.19 14.66 -7.60
N GLY A 108 18.70 15.51 -6.72
CA GLY A 108 18.85 15.19 -5.30
C GLY A 108 17.51 15.17 -4.55
N ASN A 109 17.52 15.56 -3.28
CA ASN A 109 16.30 15.67 -2.48
C ASN A 109 15.43 16.83 -2.97
N ILE A 110 14.12 16.59 -3.05
CA ILE A 110 13.12 17.56 -3.49
C ILE A 110 12.08 17.65 -2.38
N ALA A 111 12.06 18.77 -1.67
CA ALA A 111 11.02 19.08 -0.70
C ALA A 111 9.96 19.95 -1.37
N ILE A 112 8.68 19.59 -1.22
CA ILE A 112 7.54 20.26 -1.83
C ILE A 112 6.64 20.78 -0.71
N ASP A 113 6.50 22.10 -0.64
CA ASP A 113 5.65 22.80 0.32
C ASP A 113 4.37 23.28 -0.40
N GLY A 114 3.55 22.32 -0.83
CA GLY A 114 2.32 22.53 -1.58
C GLY A 114 2.42 22.23 -3.09
N GLY A 115 1.32 21.74 -3.67
CA GLY A 115 1.22 21.35 -5.07
C GLY A 115 1.80 19.97 -5.42
N PHE A 116 1.89 19.69 -6.71
CA PHE A 116 2.58 18.50 -7.25
C PHE A 116 4.06 18.79 -7.52
N PHE A 117 4.91 17.76 -7.43
CA PHE A 117 6.29 17.79 -7.94
C PHE A 117 6.25 18.01 -9.45
N MET A 118 5.54 17.11 -10.12
CA MET A 118 5.55 17.00 -11.57
C MET A 118 4.21 16.48 -12.06
N PHE A 119 3.63 17.20 -13.00
CA PHE A 119 2.42 16.81 -13.71
C PHE A 119 2.71 16.81 -15.21
N ILE A 120 2.71 15.62 -15.80
CA ILE A 120 2.93 15.42 -17.24
C ILE A 120 1.64 14.89 -17.84
N ARG A 121 1.16 15.53 -18.90
CA ARG A 121 0.00 15.06 -19.68
C ARG A 121 0.31 15.12 -21.18
N ASN A 122 0.30 13.97 -21.85
CA ASN A 122 0.38 13.81 -23.32
C ASN A 122 1.50 14.61 -24.00
N SER A 123 2.60 14.81 -23.28
CA SER A 123 3.65 15.76 -23.66
C SER A 123 5.03 15.13 -23.81
N LEU A 124 5.17 13.85 -23.45
CA LEU A 124 6.44 13.13 -23.37
C LEU A 124 6.28 11.68 -23.82
N GLN A 125 7.18 11.22 -24.68
CA GLN A 125 7.32 9.79 -25.02
C GLN A 125 8.20 9.06 -24.01
N SER A 126 9.13 9.72 -23.33
CA SER A 126 10.00 9.06 -22.36
C SER A 126 10.28 9.98 -21.18
N LEU A 127 10.05 9.51 -19.97
CA LEU A 127 10.45 10.17 -18.73
C LEU A 127 11.34 9.21 -17.94
N SER A 128 12.56 9.61 -17.61
CA SER A 128 13.46 8.85 -16.72
C SER A 128 13.81 9.70 -15.51
N ILE A 129 13.53 9.21 -14.31
CA ILE A 129 13.79 9.90 -13.04
C ILE A 129 14.69 9.00 -12.20
N LYS A 130 15.87 9.52 -11.83
CA LYS A 130 16.93 8.76 -11.16
C LYS A 130 17.38 9.40 -9.85
N SER A 131 17.26 8.64 -8.77
CA SER A 131 17.73 8.95 -7.42
C SER A 131 17.13 10.15 -6.64
N PRO A 132 15.96 10.74 -6.97
CA PRO A 132 15.39 11.76 -6.09
C PRO A 132 14.73 11.15 -4.84
N THR A 133 14.84 11.89 -3.73
CA THR A 133 13.91 11.73 -2.61
C THR A 133 12.89 12.86 -2.67
N ILE A 134 11.65 12.53 -2.99
CA ILE A 134 10.52 13.43 -3.06
C ILE A 134 9.82 13.43 -1.69
N ILE A 135 9.87 14.56 -1.00
CA ILE A 135 9.21 14.79 0.30
C ILE A 135 8.11 15.81 0.06
N SER A 136 6.84 15.43 0.25
CA SER A 136 5.71 16.31 -0.05
C SER A 136 4.78 16.46 1.15
N GLY A 137 4.84 17.59 1.84
CA GLY A 137 3.81 17.95 2.82
C GLY A 137 2.52 18.49 2.18
N SER A 138 2.42 18.44 0.84
CA SER A 138 1.22 18.84 0.12
C SER A 138 0.09 17.84 0.33
N THR A 139 -1.14 18.26 0.01
CA THR A 139 -2.34 17.44 -0.08
C THR A 139 -2.59 16.87 -1.48
N GLN A 140 -1.66 17.07 -2.42
CA GLN A 140 -1.79 16.66 -3.82
C GLN A 140 -0.81 15.53 -4.17
N THR A 141 -1.11 14.80 -5.24
CA THR A 141 -0.20 13.83 -5.85
C THR A 141 1.18 14.42 -6.10
N ALA A 142 2.21 13.77 -5.60
CA ALA A 142 3.58 14.23 -5.80
C ALA A 142 3.96 14.10 -7.29
N LEU A 143 3.86 12.91 -7.89
CA LEU A 143 4.17 12.69 -9.30
C LEU A 143 2.96 12.13 -10.06
N SER A 144 2.54 12.82 -11.13
CA SER A 144 1.52 12.34 -12.05
C SER A 144 2.07 12.27 -13.47
N PHE A 145 2.05 11.06 -14.04
CA PHE A 145 2.43 10.78 -15.42
C PHE A 145 1.24 10.24 -16.19
N ILE A 146 0.67 11.08 -17.07
CA ILE A 146 -0.50 10.76 -17.89
C ILE A 146 -0.10 10.83 -19.36
N SER A 147 -0.29 9.74 -20.10
CA SER A 147 0.04 9.66 -21.52
C SER A 147 -0.97 8.75 -22.24
N ASP A 148 -1.47 9.20 -23.39
CA ASP A 148 -2.29 8.37 -24.28
C ASP A 148 -1.44 7.63 -25.34
N ASP A 149 -0.12 7.81 -25.33
CA ASP A 149 0.81 7.22 -26.31
C ASP A 149 1.30 5.84 -25.83
N SER A 150 0.95 4.79 -26.58
CA SER A 150 1.40 3.40 -26.33
C SER A 150 2.92 3.21 -26.41
N THR A 151 3.64 4.14 -27.05
CA THR A 151 5.10 4.15 -27.10
C THR A 151 5.73 4.87 -25.92
N SER A 152 4.92 5.46 -25.04
CA SER A 152 5.46 6.20 -23.91
C SER A 152 6.19 5.29 -22.92
N SER A 153 7.18 5.82 -22.24
CA SER A 153 7.99 5.09 -21.26
C SER A 153 8.22 5.95 -20.01
N LEU A 154 8.02 5.35 -18.85
CA LEU A 154 8.36 5.94 -17.56
C LEU A 154 9.36 5.03 -16.87
N GLU A 155 10.53 5.56 -16.53
CA GLU A 155 11.56 4.88 -15.74
C GLU A 155 11.78 5.62 -14.42
N LEU A 156 11.59 4.92 -13.30
CA LEU A 156 11.89 5.38 -11.95
C LEU A 156 13.00 4.51 -11.37
N GLU A 157 14.19 5.07 -11.15
CA GLU A 157 15.33 4.34 -10.61
C GLU A 157 15.78 4.97 -9.28
N ASN A 158 15.80 4.19 -8.20
CA ASN A 158 16.22 4.63 -6.87
C ASN A 158 15.43 5.87 -6.35
N VAL A 159 14.16 5.96 -6.72
CA VAL A 159 13.26 7.06 -6.33
C VAL A 159 12.64 6.77 -4.97
N SER A 160 12.61 7.75 -4.06
CA SER A 160 11.91 7.64 -2.79
C SER A 160 10.81 8.69 -2.67
N PHE A 161 9.59 8.28 -2.31
CA PHE A 161 8.48 9.13 -1.91
C PHE A 161 8.33 9.04 -0.40
N LYS A 162 8.44 10.17 0.32
CA LYS A 162 8.38 10.21 1.79
C LYS A 162 7.37 11.24 2.28
N ASN A 163 6.65 10.91 3.35
CA ASN A 163 5.69 11.81 4.01
C ASN A 163 4.69 12.43 3.02
N CYS A 164 4.35 11.72 1.95
CA CYS A 164 3.46 12.23 0.92
C CYS A 164 2.02 12.00 1.37
N GLU A 165 1.30 13.08 1.66
CA GLU A 165 -0.10 13.02 2.06
C GLU A 165 -0.99 13.46 0.90
N SER A 166 -2.17 12.85 0.77
CA SER A 166 -3.19 13.28 -0.20
C SER A 166 -4.51 13.40 0.54
N PHE A 167 -5.09 14.59 0.53
CA PHE A 167 -6.40 14.85 1.15
C PHE A 167 -7.43 15.07 0.05
N ASP A 168 -8.71 14.83 0.33
CA ASP A 168 -9.85 14.82 -0.61
C ASP A 168 -9.81 13.64 -1.63
N ASP A 169 -10.66 13.68 -2.66
CA ASP A 169 -10.73 12.68 -3.76
C ASP A 169 -9.47 12.68 -4.65
N TYR A 170 -8.36 13.28 -4.20
CA TYR A 170 -7.14 13.40 -4.97
C TYR A 170 -6.32 12.10 -4.99
N PRO A 171 -5.52 11.86 -6.04
CA PRO A 171 -4.81 10.62 -6.24
C PRO A 171 -3.65 10.43 -5.24
N PRO A 172 -3.04 9.23 -5.17
CA PRO A 172 -1.91 8.90 -4.27
C PRO A 172 -0.64 9.74 -4.52
N ALA A 173 0.44 9.45 -3.80
CA ALA A 173 1.76 10.06 -4.02
C ALA A 173 2.26 9.90 -5.47
N LEU A 174 2.01 8.74 -6.10
CA LEU A 174 2.32 8.46 -7.50
C LEU A 174 1.09 8.04 -8.29
N LEU A 175 0.72 8.82 -9.31
CA LEU A 175 -0.29 8.47 -10.30
C LEU A 175 0.36 8.18 -11.65
N ILE A 176 0.16 6.97 -12.16
CA ILE A 176 0.54 6.59 -13.52
C ILE A 176 -0.70 6.21 -14.32
N ASP A 177 -0.86 6.85 -15.46
CA ASP A 177 -1.95 6.60 -16.39
C ASP A 177 -1.37 6.57 -17.81
N THR A 178 -0.99 5.38 -18.28
CA THR A 178 -0.34 5.24 -19.59
C THR A 178 -0.51 3.84 -20.19
N PRO A 179 -0.76 3.74 -21.52
CA PRO A 179 -0.71 2.50 -22.27
C PRO A 179 0.73 2.06 -22.60
N GLY A 180 1.75 2.78 -22.13
CA GLY A 180 3.16 2.54 -22.43
C GLY A 180 3.89 1.61 -21.46
N THR A 181 5.22 1.75 -21.42
CA THR A 181 6.11 0.94 -20.56
C THR A 181 6.42 1.66 -19.24
N ILE A 182 6.21 0.99 -18.12
CA ILE A 182 6.54 1.47 -16.78
C ILE A 182 7.68 0.61 -16.24
N LYS A 183 8.81 1.21 -15.93
CA LYS A 183 9.96 0.55 -15.29
C LYS A 183 10.21 1.20 -13.94
N MET A 184 10.19 0.40 -12.88
CA MET A 184 10.51 0.87 -11.54
C MET A 184 11.64 0.02 -10.98
N THR A 185 12.61 0.64 -10.33
CA THR A 185 13.81 -0.04 -9.84
C THR A 185 14.20 0.59 -8.53
N LYS A 186 14.18 -0.16 -7.43
CA LYS A 186 14.48 0.34 -6.08
C LYS A 186 13.63 1.55 -5.70
N THR A 187 12.33 1.49 -5.98
CA THR A 187 11.40 2.57 -5.62
C THR A 187 10.91 2.36 -4.20
N LEU A 188 10.99 3.39 -3.37
CA LEU A 188 10.58 3.36 -1.97
C LEU A 188 9.43 4.34 -1.73
N PHE A 189 8.33 3.86 -1.18
CA PHE A 189 7.26 4.66 -0.60
C PHE A 189 7.32 4.50 0.91
N ARG A 190 7.40 5.62 1.64
CA ARG A 190 7.47 5.61 3.10
C ARG A 190 6.59 6.68 3.69
N ASP A 191 5.83 6.34 4.73
CA ASP A 191 4.97 7.29 5.46
C ASP A 191 4.03 8.04 4.51
N THR A 192 3.51 7.37 3.47
CA THR A 192 2.60 7.98 2.50
C THR A 192 1.17 7.71 2.92
N SER A 193 0.31 8.73 2.92
CA SER A 193 -1.10 8.56 3.27
C SER A 193 -2.02 9.18 2.23
N SER A 194 -3.21 8.63 2.09
CA SER A 194 -4.24 9.17 1.19
C SER A 194 -5.62 8.99 1.77
N SER A 195 -6.46 10.03 1.71
CA SER A 195 -7.89 9.91 1.99
C SER A 195 -8.70 9.28 0.85
N SER A 196 -8.08 9.02 -0.30
CA SER A 196 -8.72 8.43 -1.47
C SER A 196 -8.51 6.90 -1.54
N HIS A 197 -8.66 6.34 -2.73
CA HIS A 197 -8.62 4.90 -2.96
C HIS A 197 -7.26 4.24 -2.75
N CYS A 198 -6.16 4.99 -2.82
CA CYS A 198 -4.81 4.43 -2.92
C CYS A 198 -3.82 5.22 -2.08
N GLY A 199 -3.02 4.54 -1.25
CA GLY A 199 -2.11 5.19 -0.31
C GLY A 199 -0.84 5.72 -0.97
N ALA A 200 -0.09 4.86 -1.67
CA ALA A 200 1.21 5.23 -2.21
C ALA A 200 1.24 5.38 -3.74
N ALA A 201 0.67 4.43 -4.48
CA ALA A 201 0.70 4.43 -5.94
C ALA A 201 -0.61 3.94 -6.58
N MET A 202 -1.00 4.54 -7.71
CA MET A 202 -2.16 4.15 -8.51
C MET A 202 -1.79 4.07 -9.98
N PHE A 203 -2.02 2.89 -10.59
CA PHE A 203 -1.78 2.65 -12.01
C PHE A 203 -3.10 2.39 -12.74
N GLN A 204 -3.37 3.18 -13.78
CA GLN A 204 -4.40 2.88 -14.78
C GLN A 204 -3.75 2.09 -15.92
N LEU A 205 -4.25 0.89 -16.18
CA LEU A 205 -3.61 -0.12 -17.01
C LEU A 205 -4.43 -0.42 -18.26
N TYR A 206 -3.74 -0.46 -19.39
CA TYR A 206 -4.28 -0.72 -20.72
C TYR A 206 -3.75 -2.03 -21.30
N GLU A 207 -4.35 -2.49 -22.39
CA GLU A 207 -3.92 -3.70 -23.12
C GLU A 207 -2.42 -3.67 -23.46
N SER A 208 -1.88 -2.50 -23.82
CA SER A 208 -0.46 -2.35 -24.17
C SER A 208 0.45 -1.97 -23.00
N THR A 209 -0.11 -1.72 -21.80
CA THR A 209 0.70 -1.30 -20.65
C THR A 209 1.63 -2.44 -20.24
N THR A 210 2.93 -2.17 -20.19
CA THR A 210 3.94 -3.14 -19.76
C THR A 210 4.63 -2.66 -18.49
N ILE A 211 4.63 -3.46 -17.43
CA ILE A 211 5.43 -3.18 -16.23
C ILE A 211 6.69 -4.03 -16.26
N VAL A 212 7.85 -3.38 -16.31
CA VAL A 212 9.16 -4.03 -16.30
C VAL A 212 9.73 -3.93 -14.89
N ASN A 213 9.68 -5.06 -14.17
CA ASN A 213 10.29 -5.22 -12.85
C ASN A 213 11.25 -6.43 -12.90
N ASP A 214 12.56 -6.20 -12.72
CA ASP A 214 13.59 -7.24 -12.65
C ASP A 214 13.87 -7.68 -11.20
N ILE A 215 13.56 -8.93 -10.89
CA ILE A 215 13.54 -9.55 -9.55
C ILE A 215 14.76 -9.20 -8.68
N TYR A 216 15.96 -9.11 -9.26
CA TYR A 216 17.20 -8.91 -8.50
C TYR A 216 17.56 -7.46 -8.23
N SER A 217 16.93 -6.52 -8.92
CA SER A 217 17.24 -5.09 -8.82
C SER A 217 16.04 -4.22 -8.49
N THR A 218 14.82 -4.75 -8.58
CA THR A 218 13.58 -3.97 -8.54
C THR A 218 12.66 -4.34 -7.38
N SER A 219 13.06 -3.99 -6.16
CA SER A 219 12.11 -3.98 -5.06
C SER A 219 11.28 -2.68 -5.12
N MET A 220 9.95 -2.83 -5.13
CA MET A 220 9.05 -1.74 -4.76
C MET A 220 8.74 -1.91 -3.29
N ASN A 221 9.19 -0.98 -2.45
CA ASN A 221 9.02 -1.08 -1.02
C ASN A 221 7.95 -0.09 -0.57
N PHE A 222 6.96 -0.58 0.15
CA PHE A 222 5.88 0.20 0.72
C PHE A 222 5.94 0.06 2.24
N ILE A 223 6.34 1.14 2.91
CA ILE A 223 6.56 1.17 4.36
C ILE A 223 5.61 2.20 4.97
N ASP A 224 4.79 1.78 5.92
CA ASP A 224 3.86 2.64 6.66
C ASP A 224 2.94 3.46 5.73
N THR A 225 2.45 2.80 4.67
CA THR A 225 1.58 3.43 3.67
C THR A 225 0.10 3.20 3.99
N VAL A 226 -0.70 4.27 4.02
CA VAL A 226 -2.08 4.21 4.50
C VAL A 226 -3.05 4.77 3.46
N ALA A 227 -4.16 4.07 3.21
CA ALA A 227 -5.28 4.59 2.44
C ALA A 227 -6.57 4.55 3.25
N ALA A 228 -7.39 5.59 3.18
CA ALA A 228 -8.75 5.53 3.72
C ALA A 228 -9.69 4.71 2.82
N GLY A 229 -9.35 4.52 1.55
CA GLY A 229 -10.10 3.75 0.57
C GLY A 229 -9.58 2.33 0.39
N ASN A 230 -9.32 1.92 -0.85
CA ASN A 230 -9.12 0.51 -1.20
C ASN A 230 -7.70 0.01 -0.90
N GLY A 231 -6.67 0.44 -1.64
CA GLY A 231 -5.31 -0.12 -1.58
C GLY A 231 -4.33 0.68 -0.72
N GLY A 232 -3.72 0.05 0.29
CA GLY A 232 -2.81 0.75 1.22
C GLY A 232 -1.45 1.10 0.61
N GLY A 233 -0.88 0.20 -0.19
CA GLY A 233 0.36 0.46 -0.93
C GLY A 233 0.07 0.79 -2.40
N LEU A 234 -0.41 -0.19 -3.16
CA LEU A 234 -0.53 -0.12 -4.61
C LEU A 234 -1.94 -0.43 -5.08
N CYS A 235 -2.48 0.41 -5.96
CA CYS A 235 -3.70 0.12 -6.70
C CYS A 235 -3.43 -0.10 -8.18
N LEU A 236 -4.04 -1.14 -8.74
CA LEU A 236 -4.01 -1.47 -10.16
C LEU A 236 -5.44 -1.46 -10.70
N PHE A 237 -5.69 -0.63 -11.71
CA PHE A 237 -6.98 -0.53 -12.39
C PHE A 237 -6.84 -1.04 -13.82
N GLY A 238 -7.30 -2.27 -14.06
CA GLY A 238 -7.24 -2.95 -15.34
C GLY A 238 -8.33 -2.52 -16.31
N SER A 239 -8.01 -2.63 -17.59
CA SER A 239 -8.97 -2.59 -18.69
C SER A 239 -8.90 -3.90 -19.50
N PRO A 240 -9.92 -4.21 -20.33
CA PRO A 240 -9.97 -5.48 -21.05
C PRO A 240 -8.70 -5.71 -21.86
N GLY A 241 -8.10 -6.90 -21.72
CA GLY A 241 -6.86 -7.27 -22.38
C GLY A 241 -5.57 -6.81 -21.68
N SER A 242 -5.65 -6.03 -20.60
CA SER A 242 -4.48 -5.70 -19.78
C SER A 242 -3.82 -6.98 -19.25
N ASN A 243 -2.50 -7.05 -19.33
CA ASN A 243 -1.71 -8.18 -18.83
C ASN A 243 -0.48 -7.66 -18.07
N VAL A 244 -0.59 -7.66 -16.75
CA VAL A 244 0.41 -7.03 -15.89
C VAL A 244 1.09 -8.06 -15.01
N THR A 245 2.43 -8.00 -14.98
CA THR A 245 3.24 -8.79 -14.05
C THR A 245 3.91 -7.86 -13.04
N LEU A 246 3.60 -8.03 -11.77
CA LEU A 246 4.32 -7.45 -10.64
C LEU A 246 5.28 -8.49 -10.06
N ARG A 247 6.51 -8.09 -9.76
CA ARG A 247 7.52 -8.99 -9.18
C ARG A 247 8.15 -8.35 -7.96
N GLY A 248 8.20 -9.04 -6.83
CA GLY A 248 8.93 -8.57 -5.66
C GLY A 248 8.43 -7.26 -5.00
N PRO A 249 7.13 -6.90 -4.99
CA PRO A 249 6.69 -5.81 -4.12
C PRO A 249 6.77 -6.28 -2.66
N ILE A 250 7.27 -5.39 -1.79
CA ILE A 250 7.46 -5.64 -0.36
C ILE A 250 6.58 -4.65 0.42
N PHE A 251 5.78 -5.18 1.35
CA PHE A 251 4.87 -4.40 2.19
C PHE A 251 5.25 -4.51 3.66
N THR A 252 5.17 -3.38 4.37
CA THR A 252 5.50 -3.27 5.80
C THR A 252 4.61 -2.17 6.39
N GLY A 253 3.78 -2.49 7.37
CA GLY A 253 2.97 -1.45 8.05
C GLY A 253 1.90 -0.80 7.18
N THR A 254 1.50 -1.43 6.07
CA THR A 254 0.55 -0.82 5.14
C THR A 254 -0.90 -1.09 5.54
N SER A 255 -1.81 -0.15 5.31
CA SER A 255 -3.22 -0.35 5.69
C SER A 255 -4.24 0.33 4.80
N ALA A 256 -5.41 -0.29 4.64
CA ALA A 256 -6.56 0.26 3.92
C ALA A 256 -7.91 -0.44 4.22
N ILE A 257 -8.97 -0.18 3.46
CA ILE A 257 -10.24 -0.92 3.55
C ILE A 257 -10.16 -2.25 2.78
N ASN A 258 -9.61 -2.25 1.55
CA ASN A 258 -9.62 -3.40 0.64
C ASN A 258 -8.25 -3.65 0.00
N GLY A 259 -7.43 -4.54 0.56
CA GLY A 259 -6.05 -4.74 0.08
C GLY A 259 -5.08 -3.83 0.81
N GLY A 260 -4.63 -4.24 2.00
CA GLY A 260 -3.70 -3.42 2.79
C GLY A 260 -2.38 -3.19 2.06
N GLY A 261 -1.90 -4.17 1.28
CA GLY A 261 -0.79 -4.00 0.35
C GLY A 261 -1.25 -3.60 -1.05
N ILE A 262 -1.95 -4.50 -1.74
CA ILE A 262 -2.34 -4.39 -3.15
C ILE A 262 -3.86 -4.42 -3.29
N TYR A 263 -4.40 -3.47 -4.05
CA TYR A 263 -5.77 -3.51 -4.55
C TYR A 263 -5.78 -3.63 -6.07
N ILE A 264 -6.52 -4.58 -6.60
CA ILE A 264 -6.69 -4.81 -8.04
C ILE A 264 -8.17 -4.68 -8.38
N ARG A 265 -8.49 -3.91 -9.42
CA ARG A 265 -9.85 -3.82 -9.94
C ARG A 265 -9.88 -3.81 -11.46
N GLY A 266 -10.86 -4.51 -12.01
CA GLY A 266 -11.24 -4.41 -13.41
C GLY A 266 -10.69 -5.56 -14.26
N PRO A 267 -11.21 -5.71 -15.49
CA PRO A 267 -10.86 -6.82 -16.36
C PRO A 267 -9.36 -6.75 -16.73
N GLY A 268 -8.78 -7.91 -17.00
CA GLY A 268 -7.35 -8.06 -17.17
C GLY A 268 -6.80 -9.30 -16.48
N SER A 269 -5.55 -9.61 -16.83
CA SER A 269 -4.76 -10.68 -16.25
C SER A 269 -3.63 -10.10 -15.41
N PHE A 270 -3.58 -10.47 -14.15
CA PHE A 270 -2.62 -9.95 -13.18
C PHE A 270 -1.78 -11.10 -12.63
N THR A 271 -0.47 -10.97 -12.75
CA THR A 271 0.50 -11.92 -12.20
C THR A 271 1.30 -11.23 -11.11
N VAL A 272 1.28 -11.76 -9.89
CA VAL A 272 2.07 -11.27 -8.75
C VAL A 272 3.04 -12.37 -8.34
N ASN A 273 4.34 -12.13 -8.55
CA ASN A 273 5.40 -13.06 -8.22
C ASN A 273 6.27 -12.52 -7.10
N PHE A 274 6.80 -13.42 -6.27
CA PHE A 274 7.69 -13.05 -5.15
C PHE A 274 7.07 -11.98 -4.25
N LEU A 275 5.77 -12.05 -3.98
CA LEU A 275 5.13 -11.12 -3.05
C LEU A 275 5.68 -11.41 -1.65
N VAL A 276 6.18 -10.36 -0.99
CA VAL A 276 6.71 -10.44 0.37
C VAL A 276 5.93 -9.47 1.26
N ASP A 277 5.45 -9.98 2.39
CA ASP A 277 4.95 -9.16 3.49
C ASP A 277 5.90 -9.37 4.67
N GLU A 278 6.54 -8.29 5.12
CA GLU A 278 7.48 -8.36 6.24
C GLU A 278 6.80 -8.03 7.58
N TYR A 279 5.77 -7.17 7.60
CA TYR A 279 5.12 -6.71 8.83
C TYR A 279 3.73 -6.08 8.61
N THR A 280 2.82 -6.33 9.55
CA THR A 280 1.49 -5.69 9.77
C THR A 280 0.86 -5.01 8.55
N THR A 281 0.46 -5.78 7.54
CA THR A 281 -0.48 -5.32 6.52
C THR A 281 -1.92 -5.48 7.00
N MET A 282 -2.75 -4.44 6.92
CA MET A 282 -4.08 -4.43 7.52
C MET A 282 -5.15 -3.94 6.54
N ALA A 283 -6.20 -4.73 6.34
CA ALA A 283 -7.40 -4.28 5.65
C ALA A 283 -8.65 -5.04 6.11
N THR A 284 -9.84 -4.48 5.86
CA THR A 284 -11.10 -5.17 6.17
C THR A 284 -11.25 -6.43 5.31
N ASN A 285 -10.87 -6.33 4.04
CA ASN A 285 -10.90 -7.40 3.05
C ASN A 285 -9.53 -7.52 2.40
N GLY A 286 -8.93 -8.71 2.44
CA GLY A 286 -7.61 -8.96 1.86
C GLY A 286 -6.54 -8.14 2.57
N SER A 287 -6.04 -8.59 3.73
CA SER A 287 -5.07 -7.81 4.50
C SER A 287 -3.84 -7.42 3.67
N LEU A 288 -3.41 -8.31 2.78
CA LEU A 288 -2.32 -8.07 1.85
C LEU A 288 -2.84 -7.73 0.45
N LEU A 289 -3.74 -8.56 -0.11
CA LEU A 289 -4.21 -8.39 -1.48
C LEU A 289 -5.73 -8.50 -1.57
N TYR A 290 -6.36 -7.53 -2.21
CA TYR A 290 -7.76 -7.61 -2.63
C TYR A 290 -7.85 -7.45 -4.14
N ALA A 291 -8.56 -8.34 -4.83
CA ALA A 291 -8.80 -8.25 -6.27
C ALA A 291 -10.28 -8.42 -6.60
N GLU A 292 -10.82 -7.53 -7.43
CA GLU A 292 -12.18 -7.63 -7.96
C GLU A 292 -12.31 -7.42 -9.46
N GLU A 293 -13.34 -8.04 -10.07
CA GLU A 293 -13.72 -7.82 -11.49
C GLU A 293 -12.63 -8.21 -12.52
N PHE A 294 -11.72 -9.14 -12.20
CA PHE A 294 -10.59 -9.57 -13.04
C PHE A 294 -10.92 -10.71 -14.03
N ASP A 295 -10.15 -10.84 -15.12
CA ASP A 295 -10.19 -12.03 -16.00
C ASP A 295 -9.30 -13.15 -15.42
N SER A 296 -8.10 -12.82 -14.95
CA SER A 296 -7.27 -13.78 -14.21
C SER A 296 -6.37 -13.12 -13.17
N VAL A 297 -6.16 -13.81 -12.05
CA VAL A 297 -5.14 -13.48 -11.04
C VAL A 297 -4.26 -14.70 -10.84
N THR A 298 -2.95 -14.53 -11.01
CA THR A 298 -1.94 -15.55 -10.73
C THR A 298 -1.02 -15.06 -9.62
N ILE A 299 -0.89 -15.85 -8.55
CA ILE A 299 0.04 -15.60 -7.47
C ILE A 299 1.02 -16.76 -7.46
N SER A 300 2.30 -16.46 -7.61
CA SER A 300 3.31 -17.52 -7.68
C SER A 300 4.61 -17.20 -6.97
N GLU A 301 5.35 -18.25 -6.61
CA GLU A 301 6.71 -18.15 -6.04
C GLU A 301 6.79 -17.17 -4.86
N SER A 302 5.74 -17.11 -4.04
CA SER A 302 5.58 -16.08 -3.01
C SER A 302 5.74 -16.68 -1.61
N LEU A 303 6.42 -15.93 -0.74
CA LEU A 303 6.71 -16.33 0.62
C LEU A 303 6.07 -15.31 1.57
N PHE A 304 5.15 -15.79 2.38
CA PHE A 304 4.48 -15.00 3.39
C PHE A 304 4.82 -15.59 4.74
N SER A 305 5.59 -14.83 5.53
CA SER A 305 5.77 -15.10 6.94
C SER A 305 5.10 -13.95 7.68
N ILE A 306 3.81 -14.08 7.95
CA ILE A 306 3.11 -13.06 8.72
C ILE A 306 3.57 -13.24 10.17
N ALA A 307 4.54 -12.41 10.56
CA ALA A 307 5.14 -12.48 11.88
C ALA A 307 4.06 -12.33 12.94
N TRP A 308 3.90 -13.41 13.71
CA TRP A 308 3.10 -13.57 14.91
C TRP A 308 2.83 -12.24 15.66
N PHE A 309 1.54 -11.96 15.90
CA PHE A 309 1.02 -10.86 16.73
C PHE A 309 1.16 -9.45 16.14
N GLY A 310 0.16 -8.98 15.36
CA GLY A 310 0.10 -7.53 15.11
C GLY A 310 -0.92 -6.94 14.15
N THR A 311 -1.76 -7.69 13.44
CA THR A 311 -2.71 -7.06 12.49
C THR A 311 -4.02 -6.71 13.18
N GLY A 312 -4.05 -5.50 13.74
CA GLY A 312 -5.28 -4.87 14.18
C GLY A 312 -6.32 -4.84 13.06
N ASN A 313 -7.39 -5.64 13.21
CA ASN A 313 -8.66 -5.51 12.51
C ASN A 313 -8.70 -5.91 11.01
N SER A 314 -8.19 -7.10 10.62
CA SER A 314 -8.79 -7.80 9.48
C SER A 314 -10.19 -8.31 9.88
N LEU A 315 -11.14 -7.39 9.88
CA LEU A 315 -12.46 -7.63 10.47
C LEU A 315 -13.24 -8.74 9.75
N GLN A 316 -12.87 -9.09 8.51
CA GLN A 316 -13.71 -9.98 7.71
C GLN A 316 -12.92 -11.08 6.98
N ASN A 317 -12.12 -10.80 5.95
CA ASN A 317 -11.89 -11.81 4.92
C ASN A 317 -10.44 -11.89 4.44
N GLY A 318 -9.81 -13.06 4.59
CA GLY A 318 -8.51 -13.52 4.07
C GLY A 318 -7.29 -12.60 4.12
N ALA A 319 -6.09 -13.19 4.15
CA ALA A 319 -4.89 -12.43 3.79
C ALA A 319 -4.99 -11.95 2.33
N MET A 320 -5.55 -12.80 1.48
CA MET A 320 -5.93 -12.49 0.12
C MET A 320 -7.42 -12.72 -0.09
N TYR A 321 -8.10 -11.71 -0.64
CA TYR A 321 -9.50 -11.83 -1.04
C TYR A 321 -9.61 -11.55 -2.54
N LEU A 322 -9.98 -12.60 -3.28
CA LEU A 322 -10.13 -12.59 -4.73
C LEU A 322 -11.60 -12.83 -5.09
N THR A 323 -12.23 -11.91 -5.82
CA THR A 323 -13.60 -12.09 -6.30
C THR A 323 -13.79 -11.63 -7.75
N SER A 324 -14.52 -12.37 -8.58
CA SER A 324 -14.77 -11.87 -9.94
C SER A 324 -15.99 -12.46 -10.62
N SER A 325 -17.04 -11.66 -10.75
CA SER A 325 -18.24 -12.01 -11.51
C SER A 325 -18.03 -12.06 -13.04
N VAL A 326 -16.79 -11.91 -13.52
CA VAL A 326 -16.48 -12.05 -14.95
C VAL A 326 -16.60 -13.53 -15.34
N PRO A 327 -17.37 -13.89 -16.37
CA PRO A 327 -17.42 -15.27 -16.85
C PRO A 327 -16.02 -15.75 -17.23
N SER A 328 -15.69 -17.01 -16.93
CA SER A 328 -14.34 -17.58 -17.15
C SER A 328 -13.22 -16.91 -16.34
N SER A 329 -13.54 -16.20 -15.26
CA SER A 329 -12.54 -15.67 -14.33
C SER A 329 -11.69 -16.80 -13.73
N GLN A 330 -10.37 -16.56 -13.61
CA GLN A 330 -9.43 -17.58 -13.12
C GLN A 330 -8.58 -17.08 -11.96
N VAL A 331 -8.38 -17.94 -10.98
CA VAL A 331 -7.37 -17.77 -9.92
C VAL A 331 -6.38 -18.92 -9.97
N ASN A 332 -5.09 -18.60 -10.09
CA ASN A 332 -3.99 -19.57 -10.05
C ASN A 332 -3.06 -19.27 -8.88
N ILE A 333 -2.83 -20.23 -8.00
CA ILE A 333 -1.96 -20.12 -6.82
C ILE A 333 -0.93 -21.24 -6.91
N ASN A 334 0.33 -20.90 -7.20
CA ASN A 334 1.36 -21.89 -7.53
C ASN A 334 2.63 -21.62 -6.73
N ASP A 335 3.25 -22.64 -6.12
CA ASP A 335 4.50 -22.48 -5.38
C ASP A 335 4.45 -21.40 -4.29
N VAL A 336 3.34 -21.35 -3.54
CA VAL A 336 3.14 -20.40 -2.44
C VAL A 336 3.41 -21.06 -1.09
N LEU A 337 4.25 -20.44 -0.27
CA LEU A 337 4.36 -20.75 1.16
C LEU A 337 3.74 -19.60 1.95
N LEU A 338 2.59 -19.86 2.59
CA LEU A 338 1.95 -18.90 3.48
C LEU A 338 1.92 -19.45 4.90
N GLU A 339 2.55 -18.73 5.83
CA GLU A 339 2.63 -19.06 7.24
C GLU A 339 2.04 -17.95 8.12
N GLY A 340 1.20 -18.35 9.09
CA GLY A 340 0.83 -17.49 10.22
C GLY A 340 -0.22 -16.42 9.94
N SER A 341 -1.01 -16.53 8.87
CA SER A 341 -2.10 -15.57 8.65
C SER A 341 -3.20 -15.72 9.70
N GLU A 342 -3.61 -14.62 10.33
CA GLU A 342 -4.74 -14.59 11.26
C GLU A 342 -5.82 -13.62 10.77
N VAL A 343 -7.00 -14.16 10.44
CA VAL A 343 -8.19 -13.38 10.07
C VAL A 343 -9.36 -13.71 10.98
N ARG A 344 -10.28 -12.76 11.14
CA ARG A 344 -11.42 -12.96 12.06
C ARG A 344 -12.54 -13.82 11.49
N GLN A 345 -12.94 -13.63 10.23
CA GLN A 345 -14.05 -14.38 9.66
C GLN A 345 -13.55 -15.49 8.73
N ASN A 346 -13.29 -15.20 7.46
CA ASN A 346 -13.27 -16.24 6.44
C ASN A 346 -11.96 -16.31 5.65
N GLY A 347 -11.56 -17.53 5.28
CA GLY A 347 -10.46 -17.80 4.34
C GLY A 347 -9.10 -17.37 4.87
N GLY A 348 -8.63 -17.93 6.00
CA GLY A 348 -7.48 -17.39 6.75
C GLY A 348 -6.27 -17.05 5.89
N ALA A 349 -5.91 -17.87 4.90
CA ALA A 349 -4.97 -17.47 3.85
C ALA A 349 -5.69 -16.80 2.67
N PHE A 350 -6.58 -17.53 1.99
CA PHE A 350 -7.30 -17.08 0.81
C PHE A 350 -8.81 -17.21 0.99
N TYR A 351 -9.52 -16.15 0.63
CA TYR A 351 -10.95 -16.17 0.37
C TYR A 351 -11.18 -15.89 -1.12
N ILE A 352 -11.64 -16.91 -1.85
CA ILE A 352 -11.92 -16.85 -3.29
C ILE A 352 -13.43 -16.94 -3.51
N LYS A 353 -14.00 -15.94 -4.17
CA LYS A 353 -15.46 -15.78 -4.27
C LYS A 353 -15.98 -15.49 -5.68
N ASP A 354 -17.03 -16.20 -6.08
CA ASP A 354 -17.74 -16.01 -7.34
C ASP A 354 -16.80 -16.13 -8.56
N VAL A 355 -15.80 -17.02 -8.51
CA VAL A 355 -14.80 -17.23 -9.58
C VAL A 355 -15.11 -18.49 -10.36
N ASP A 356 -14.96 -18.48 -11.69
CA ASP A 356 -15.25 -19.67 -12.51
C ASP A 356 -14.27 -20.83 -12.27
N THR A 357 -12.96 -20.56 -12.29
CA THR A 357 -11.95 -21.61 -12.13
C THR A 357 -10.87 -21.19 -11.14
N THR A 358 -10.59 -22.07 -10.17
CA THR A 358 -9.46 -21.90 -9.24
C THR A 358 -8.53 -23.11 -9.29
N VAL A 359 -7.24 -22.83 -9.45
CA VAL A 359 -6.16 -23.83 -9.47
C VAL A 359 -5.16 -23.50 -8.38
N VAL A 360 -4.88 -24.47 -7.51
CA VAL A 360 -3.87 -24.39 -6.46
C VAL A 360 -2.87 -25.52 -6.66
N THR A 361 -1.58 -25.21 -6.83
CA THR A 361 -0.53 -26.20 -7.08
C THR A 361 0.68 -25.98 -6.20
N ASP A 362 1.28 -27.07 -5.74
CA ASP A 362 2.61 -27.11 -5.10
C ASP A 362 2.79 -26.06 -3.98
N SER A 363 1.72 -25.83 -3.21
CA SER A 363 1.66 -24.78 -2.20
C SER A 363 1.59 -25.34 -0.77
N VAL A 364 1.99 -24.53 0.20
CA VAL A 364 2.05 -24.90 1.62
C VAL A 364 1.39 -23.80 2.46
N PHE A 365 0.38 -24.18 3.22
CA PHE A 365 -0.35 -23.29 4.13
C PHE A 365 -0.18 -23.76 5.57
N VAL A 366 0.54 -22.97 6.36
CA VAL A 366 0.91 -23.30 7.74
C VAL A 366 0.29 -22.29 8.70
N SER A 367 -0.34 -22.76 9.79
CA SER A 367 -0.82 -21.88 10.86
C SER A 367 -1.72 -20.73 10.36
N CYS A 368 -2.56 -20.97 9.36
CA CYS A 368 -3.54 -20.01 8.85
C CYS A 368 -4.85 -20.11 9.63
N TRP A 369 -5.30 -19.00 10.22
CA TRP A 369 -6.32 -18.96 11.25
C TRP A 369 -7.51 -18.11 10.82
N ALA A 370 -8.72 -18.66 10.93
CA ALA A 370 -10.01 -18.00 10.67
C ALA A 370 -10.89 -18.10 11.93
N ASN A 371 -10.55 -17.32 12.96
CA ASN A 371 -10.98 -17.52 14.36
C ASN A 371 -12.48 -17.73 14.59
N SER A 372 -13.33 -17.04 13.82
CA SER A 372 -14.79 -17.10 13.99
C SER A 372 -15.56 -17.43 12.71
N GLY A 373 -14.89 -17.78 11.62
CA GLY A 373 -15.56 -18.15 10.38
C GLY A 373 -15.02 -19.43 9.77
N ILE A 374 -14.92 -19.46 8.44
CA ILE A 374 -14.87 -20.69 7.66
C ILE A 374 -13.62 -20.70 6.77
N GLY A 375 -12.96 -21.86 6.63
CA GLY A 375 -11.79 -22.05 5.77
C GLY A 375 -10.54 -21.44 6.37
N GLY A 376 -9.82 -22.17 7.22
CA GLY A 376 -8.65 -21.62 7.92
C GLY A 376 -7.47 -21.33 7.00
N ALA A 377 -7.24 -22.13 5.97
CA ALA A 377 -6.35 -21.74 4.86
C ALA A 377 -7.15 -21.21 3.67
N LEU A 378 -7.94 -22.05 3.00
CA LEU A 378 -8.67 -21.65 1.79
C LEU A 378 -10.19 -21.73 2.00
N LEU A 379 -10.90 -20.69 1.57
CA LEU A 379 -12.35 -20.71 1.39
C LEU A 379 -12.68 -20.45 -0.08
N PHE A 380 -13.48 -21.34 -0.66
CA PHE A 380 -14.13 -21.18 -1.96
C PHE A 380 -15.61 -20.86 -1.75
N ASP A 381 -16.08 -19.69 -2.18
CA ASP A 381 -17.49 -19.28 -2.11
C ASP A 381 -18.04 -19.08 -3.53
N GLY A 382 -18.88 -19.98 -4.02
CA GLY A 382 -19.42 -19.90 -5.39
C GLY A 382 -18.36 -20.07 -6.47
N VAL A 383 -17.43 -21.02 -6.27
CA VAL A 383 -16.40 -21.35 -7.27
C VAL A 383 -16.79 -22.59 -8.07
N ASP A 384 -16.98 -22.43 -9.39
CA ASP A 384 -17.50 -23.50 -10.24
C ASP A 384 -16.52 -24.68 -10.36
N ASN A 385 -15.25 -24.42 -10.65
CA ASN A 385 -14.23 -25.44 -10.85
C ASN A 385 -13.05 -25.25 -9.88
N ILE A 386 -12.82 -26.23 -9.00
CA ILE A 386 -11.73 -26.21 -8.02
C ILE A 386 -10.73 -27.32 -8.36
N ASN A 387 -9.45 -27.00 -8.51
CA ASN A 387 -8.37 -27.97 -8.67
C ASN A 387 -7.25 -27.69 -7.67
N ILE A 388 -6.93 -28.66 -6.80
CA ILE A 388 -5.84 -28.56 -5.84
C ILE A 388 -4.91 -29.76 -6.05
N THR A 389 -3.63 -29.50 -6.31
CA THR A 389 -2.62 -30.54 -6.52
C THR A 389 -1.34 -30.27 -5.72
N GLY A 390 -0.70 -31.30 -5.17
CA GLY A 390 0.64 -31.18 -4.55
C GLY A 390 0.69 -30.23 -3.35
N THR A 391 -0.44 -30.00 -2.67
CA THR A 391 -0.58 -28.92 -1.68
C THR A 391 -0.62 -29.47 -0.26
N ARG A 392 0.08 -28.81 0.67
CA ARG A 392 0.10 -29.18 2.10
C ARG A 392 -0.59 -28.13 2.97
N PHE A 393 -1.44 -28.61 3.87
CA PHE A 393 -2.09 -27.82 4.91
C PHE A 393 -1.60 -28.29 6.28
N GLN A 394 -1.05 -27.40 7.09
CA GLN A 394 -0.48 -27.75 8.39
C GLN A 394 -0.90 -26.77 9.48
N SER A 395 -1.37 -27.27 10.63
CA SER A 395 -1.67 -26.47 11.82
C SER A 395 -2.62 -25.30 11.58
N ASN A 396 -3.47 -25.39 10.55
CA ASN A 396 -4.44 -24.34 10.24
C ASN A 396 -5.62 -24.42 11.21
N SER A 397 -6.36 -23.33 11.38
CA SER A 397 -7.48 -23.32 12.32
C SER A 397 -8.64 -22.45 11.86
N ALA A 398 -9.86 -22.87 12.13
CA ALA A 398 -11.05 -22.09 11.79
C ALA A 398 -12.22 -22.40 12.73
N GLY A 399 -13.29 -21.63 12.65
CA GLY A 399 -14.59 -22.05 13.20
C GLY A 399 -15.06 -23.37 12.55
N GLN A 400 -14.98 -23.45 11.22
CA GLN A 400 -15.31 -24.65 10.43
C GLN A 400 -14.35 -24.79 9.24
N GLY A 401 -13.90 -26.01 8.94
CA GLY A 401 -13.02 -26.29 7.81
C GLY A 401 -11.65 -25.65 8.00
N ALA A 402 -10.87 -26.19 8.95
CA ALA A 402 -9.60 -25.61 9.36
C ALA A 402 -8.61 -25.44 8.21
N SER A 403 -8.64 -26.33 7.22
CA SER A 403 -7.77 -26.21 6.04
C SER A 403 -8.54 -25.70 4.83
N LEU A 404 -9.64 -26.36 4.48
CA LEU A 404 -10.43 -26.05 3.29
C LEU A 404 -11.91 -25.87 3.64
N ALA A 405 -12.55 -24.97 2.93
CA ALA A 405 -14.00 -24.89 2.93
C ALA A 405 -14.55 -24.55 1.55
N CYS A 406 -15.75 -25.07 1.29
CA CYS A 406 -16.51 -24.73 0.10
C CYS A 406 -17.96 -24.41 0.46
N VAL A 407 -18.38 -23.21 0.06
CA VAL A 407 -19.74 -22.68 0.19
C VAL A 407 -20.18 -22.23 -1.20
N GLY A 408 -21.46 -22.31 -1.51
CA GLY A 408 -21.95 -22.05 -2.87
C GLY A 408 -21.71 -23.21 -3.84
N ASN A 409 -22.36 -23.13 -5.00
CA ASN A 409 -22.35 -24.23 -5.96
C ASN A 409 -20.95 -24.38 -6.58
N SER A 410 -20.26 -25.49 -6.28
CA SER A 410 -19.12 -25.96 -7.06
C SER A 410 -19.58 -27.10 -7.98
N LEU A 411 -19.30 -26.97 -9.28
CA LEU A 411 -19.68 -27.93 -10.33
C LEU A 411 -18.68 -29.08 -10.43
N ALA A 412 -17.40 -28.82 -10.19
CA ALA A 412 -16.34 -29.81 -10.24
C ALA A 412 -15.25 -29.52 -9.21
N THR A 413 -14.81 -30.54 -8.48
CA THR A 413 -13.68 -30.42 -7.56
C THR A 413 -12.70 -31.56 -7.79
N ASN A 414 -11.43 -31.23 -7.98
CA ASN A 414 -10.34 -32.16 -8.24
C ASN A 414 -9.27 -31.96 -7.17
N ILE A 415 -8.99 -32.98 -6.36
CA ILE A 415 -8.00 -32.92 -5.28
C ILE A 415 -7.04 -34.09 -5.46
N TYR A 416 -5.76 -33.80 -5.67
CA TYR A 416 -4.72 -34.82 -5.90
C TYR A 416 -3.47 -34.50 -5.10
N ASP A 417 -2.87 -35.51 -4.44
CA ASP A 417 -1.62 -35.32 -3.71
C ASP A 417 -1.68 -34.15 -2.70
N VAL A 418 -2.75 -34.12 -1.90
CA VAL A 418 -2.99 -33.10 -0.88
C VAL A 418 -2.88 -33.73 0.51
N SER A 419 -2.13 -33.09 1.40
CA SER A 419 -1.96 -33.54 2.80
C SER A 419 -2.50 -32.51 3.79
N PHE A 420 -3.16 -33.00 4.83
CA PHE A 420 -3.65 -32.21 5.98
C PHE A 420 -2.96 -32.72 7.23
N GLN A 421 -2.46 -31.82 8.08
CA GLN A 421 -1.76 -32.15 9.31
C GLN A 421 -2.10 -31.16 10.42
N ASP A 422 -2.40 -31.65 11.63
CA ASP A 422 -2.54 -30.87 12.87
C ASP A 422 -3.53 -29.68 12.81
N SER A 423 -4.48 -29.71 11.87
CA SER A 423 -5.44 -28.62 11.65
C SER A 423 -6.65 -28.75 12.59
N ILE A 424 -7.22 -27.63 13.07
CA ILE A 424 -8.20 -27.62 14.17
C ILE A 424 -9.43 -26.76 13.84
N SER A 425 -10.63 -27.35 13.90
CA SER A 425 -11.90 -26.61 13.83
C SER A 425 -12.55 -26.40 15.22
N PHE A 426 -13.00 -25.18 15.54
CA PHE A 426 -13.52 -24.82 16.87
C PHE A 426 -15.01 -25.09 17.10
N TYR A 427 -15.85 -25.04 16.06
CA TYR A 427 -17.32 -25.10 16.19
C TYR A 427 -17.95 -26.39 15.68
N ALA A 428 -17.14 -27.38 15.28
CA ALA A 428 -17.65 -28.65 14.78
C ALA A 428 -17.91 -29.63 15.93
N ASP A 429 -19.18 -29.97 16.15
CA ASP A 429 -19.62 -31.10 17.00
C ASP A 429 -19.30 -32.46 16.33
N GLU A 430 -18.03 -32.72 16.02
CA GLU A 430 -17.51 -33.96 15.40
C GLU A 430 -17.52 -33.99 13.85
N SER A 431 -16.39 -34.44 13.28
CA SER A 431 -16.06 -34.77 11.86
C SER A 431 -15.49 -33.70 10.92
N THR A 432 -15.93 -32.44 10.83
CA THR A 432 -15.43 -31.51 9.78
C THR A 432 -14.17 -30.73 10.18
N ILE A 433 -13.18 -31.41 10.73
CA ILE A 433 -11.97 -30.78 11.31
C ILE A 433 -11.19 -30.03 10.22
N ASP A 434 -10.88 -30.67 9.10
CA ASP A 434 -10.02 -30.08 8.07
C ASP A 434 -10.75 -29.49 6.87
N VAL A 435 -11.85 -30.12 6.47
CA VAL A 435 -12.59 -29.80 5.24
C VAL A 435 -14.06 -29.58 5.58
N TYR A 436 -14.62 -28.45 5.17
CA TYR A 436 -16.02 -28.11 5.38
C TYR A 436 -16.76 -27.85 4.06
N SER A 437 -18.03 -28.23 4.03
CA SER A 437 -18.98 -27.73 3.04
C SER A 437 -20.36 -27.53 3.66
N ASP A 438 -21.07 -26.51 3.22
CA ASP A 438 -22.48 -26.28 3.60
C ASP A 438 -23.46 -27.22 2.85
N GLY A 439 -22.93 -28.09 1.98
CA GLY A 439 -23.68 -29.04 1.19
C GLY A 439 -24.17 -28.51 -0.15
N SER A 440 -23.78 -27.29 -0.56
CA SER A 440 -24.05 -26.77 -1.90
C SER A 440 -22.98 -27.14 -2.94
N CYS A 441 -21.78 -27.51 -2.50
CA CYS A 441 -20.71 -27.97 -3.39
C CYS A 441 -20.97 -29.40 -3.87
N SER A 442 -21.22 -29.59 -5.17
CA SER A 442 -21.83 -30.82 -5.69
C SER A 442 -20.89 -32.03 -5.77
N ASP A 443 -19.57 -31.80 -5.69
CA ASP A 443 -18.58 -32.87 -5.76
C ASP A 443 -18.58 -33.76 -4.52
N ALA A 444 -18.41 -35.07 -4.73
CA ALA A 444 -18.42 -36.05 -3.65
C ALA A 444 -17.27 -35.89 -2.64
N PHE A 445 -16.18 -35.22 -3.03
CA PHE A 445 -15.10 -34.84 -2.10
C PHE A 445 -15.65 -34.11 -0.87
N TRP A 446 -16.59 -33.17 -1.05
CA TRP A 446 -17.13 -32.35 0.02
C TRP A 446 -18.02 -33.11 1.01
N TYR A 447 -18.61 -34.22 0.58
CA TYR A 447 -19.48 -35.08 1.40
C TYR A 447 -18.77 -36.32 1.95
N SER A 448 -17.47 -36.46 1.67
CA SER A 448 -16.67 -37.61 2.04
C SER A 448 -16.47 -37.78 3.55
N GLN A 449 -16.96 -36.87 4.38
CA GLN A 449 -16.84 -36.88 5.84
C GLN A 449 -17.62 -38.04 6.54
N THR A 450 -18.15 -39.02 5.79
CA THR A 450 -18.75 -40.21 6.41
C THR A 450 -17.67 -41.12 6.97
N PRO A 451 -17.75 -41.56 8.24
CA PRO A 451 -16.76 -42.44 8.85
C PRO A 451 -16.58 -43.67 7.98
N CYS A 452 -15.38 -43.82 7.42
CA CYS A 452 -15.04 -45.01 6.66
C CYS A 452 -15.11 -46.24 7.56
N SER A 453 -15.74 -47.30 7.04
CA SER A 453 -15.79 -48.62 7.70
C SER A 453 -14.49 -49.42 7.52
N ILE A 454 -13.48 -48.82 6.89
CA ILE A 454 -12.14 -49.39 6.76
C ILE A 454 -11.33 -48.92 7.96
N SER A 455 -10.90 -49.86 8.80
CA SER A 455 -9.94 -49.60 9.86
C SER A 455 -8.64 -49.08 9.23
N CYS A 456 -8.31 -47.83 9.47
CA CYS A 456 -7.11 -47.15 9.02
C CYS A 456 -5.89 -47.67 9.83
N ASN A 457 -5.59 -48.98 9.72
CA ASN A 457 -4.68 -49.74 10.59
C ASN A 457 -3.21 -49.25 10.64
N SER A 458 -2.83 -48.28 9.82
CA SER A 458 -1.49 -47.69 9.80
C SER A 458 -1.32 -46.55 10.81
N CYS A 459 -2.40 -46.09 11.44
CA CYS A 459 -2.41 -44.86 12.23
C CYS A 459 -3.19 -45.14 13.55
N SER A 460 -2.67 -44.67 14.69
CA SER A 460 -3.18 -45.11 16.01
C SER A 460 -4.47 -44.41 16.44
N ASP A 461 -4.80 -43.28 15.82
CA ASP A 461 -5.95 -42.42 16.13
C ASP A 461 -6.44 -41.81 14.80
N ASP A 462 -7.60 -42.22 14.30
CA ASP A 462 -8.03 -41.97 12.91
C ASP A 462 -9.31 -41.15 12.76
N VAL A 463 -9.27 -40.15 11.87
CA VAL A 463 -10.44 -39.65 11.14
C VAL A 463 -10.28 -40.12 9.70
N CYS A 464 -11.22 -40.91 9.17
CA CYS A 464 -11.12 -41.44 7.80
C CYS A 464 -12.19 -40.76 6.92
N GLY A 465 -11.77 -40.06 5.86
CA GLY A 465 -12.67 -39.48 4.86
C GLY A 465 -12.85 -40.40 3.64
N LYS A 466 -14.08 -40.56 3.19
CA LYS A 466 -14.53 -41.43 2.11
C LYS A 466 -14.69 -40.69 0.77
N SER A 467 -13.64 -40.58 -0.03
CA SER A 467 -13.79 -40.07 -1.40
C SER A 467 -14.52 -41.09 -2.30
N THR A 468 -15.05 -40.65 -3.44
CA THR A 468 -15.58 -41.53 -4.51
C THR A 468 -14.53 -42.46 -5.11
N LEU A 469 -13.23 -42.21 -4.88
CA LEU A 469 -12.11 -43.02 -5.35
C LEU A 469 -11.55 -43.97 -4.27
N GLY A 470 -12.02 -43.89 -3.02
CA GLY A 470 -11.55 -44.72 -1.91
C GLY A 470 -11.61 -44.00 -0.56
N CYS A 471 -11.50 -44.77 0.53
CA CYS A 471 -11.25 -44.21 1.86
C CYS A 471 -9.81 -43.73 1.94
N SER A 472 -9.62 -42.45 2.25
CA SER A 472 -8.32 -41.89 2.60
C SER A 472 -8.21 -41.88 4.12
N CYS A 473 -7.18 -42.55 4.64
CA CYS A 473 -6.83 -42.51 6.05
C CYS A 473 -6.14 -41.17 6.31
N TYR A 474 -6.68 -40.33 7.19
CA TYR A 474 -5.96 -39.16 7.71
C TYR A 474 -5.33 -39.57 9.03
N CYS A 475 -4.04 -39.32 9.16
CA CYS A 475 -3.28 -39.75 10.31
C CYS A 475 -2.77 -38.52 11.05
N ASP A 476 -3.25 -38.35 12.27
CA ASP A 476 -2.95 -37.20 13.16
C ASP A 476 -1.55 -37.27 13.78
N SER A 477 -0.61 -38.00 13.17
CA SER A 477 0.76 -38.15 13.70
C SER A 477 1.81 -38.24 12.60
N ASP A 478 2.97 -37.64 12.88
CA ASP A 478 4.19 -37.64 12.04
C ASP A 478 4.69 -39.04 11.66
N ASP A 479 4.24 -40.09 12.35
CA ASP A 479 4.68 -41.48 12.16
C ASP A 479 4.13 -42.12 10.86
N CYS A 480 3.28 -41.41 10.11
CA CYS A 480 2.54 -41.96 8.98
C CYS A 480 3.13 -41.62 7.61
N ILE A 481 4.39 -41.19 7.56
CA ILE A 481 5.16 -41.19 6.32
C ILE A 481 5.25 -42.65 5.85
N ALA A 482 4.38 -43.02 4.92
CA ALA A 482 4.43 -44.31 4.25
C ALA A 482 5.87 -44.56 3.81
N SER A 483 6.44 -45.67 4.27
CA SER A 483 7.76 -46.16 3.87
C SER A 483 7.94 -45.93 2.37
N GLU A 484 8.87 -45.04 2.05
CA GLU A 484 9.19 -44.51 0.72
C GLU A 484 8.74 -45.43 -0.43
N SER A 485 7.59 -45.14 -1.02
CA SER A 485 7.39 -45.45 -2.42
C SER A 485 8.40 -44.59 -3.16
N THR A 486 9.20 -45.19 -4.03
CA THR A 486 10.18 -44.55 -4.92
C THR A 486 9.49 -43.63 -5.94
N VAL A 487 8.79 -42.62 -5.45
CA VAL A 487 8.36 -41.46 -6.23
C VAL A 487 9.65 -40.74 -6.59
N ALA A 488 9.81 -40.49 -7.90
CA ALA A 488 10.94 -39.74 -8.43
C ALA A 488 11.15 -38.51 -7.54
N SER A 489 12.39 -38.33 -7.07
CA SER A 489 12.80 -37.20 -6.25
C SER A 489 12.21 -35.92 -6.84
N VAL A 490 11.11 -35.45 -6.25
CA VAL A 490 10.71 -34.05 -6.35
C VAL A 490 11.98 -33.33 -5.98
N HIS A 491 12.46 -32.49 -6.91
CA HIS A 491 13.60 -31.66 -6.63
C HIS A 491 13.25 -30.94 -5.33
N SER A 492 13.89 -31.35 -4.22
CA SER A 492 14.29 -30.42 -3.22
C SER A 492 15.24 -29.49 -3.97
N SER A 493 14.68 -28.55 -4.73
CA SER A 493 15.26 -27.23 -4.81
C SER A 493 15.45 -26.88 -3.36
N SER A 494 16.68 -27.11 -2.89
CA SER A 494 17.20 -26.46 -1.72
C SER A 494 16.81 -25.02 -1.92
N TYR A 495 15.70 -24.61 -1.28
CA TYR A 495 15.43 -23.22 -1.06
C TYR A 495 16.72 -22.78 -0.37
N THR A 496 17.60 -22.11 -1.10
CA THR A 496 18.59 -21.28 -0.47
C THR A 496 17.73 -20.36 0.34
N ALA A 497 17.59 -20.68 1.64
CA ALA A 497 16.90 -19.84 2.60
C ALA A 497 17.40 -18.45 2.26
N PHE A 498 16.49 -17.63 1.74
CA PHE A 498 16.82 -16.26 1.39
C PHE A 498 17.20 -15.68 2.73
N SER A 499 18.51 -15.59 2.97
CA SER A 499 19.03 -14.99 4.19
C SER A 499 18.63 -13.53 4.02
N LEU A 500 17.45 -13.17 4.52
CA LEU A 500 17.12 -11.79 4.84
C LEU A 500 18.33 -11.31 5.63
N THR A 501 19.19 -10.57 4.95
CA THR A 501 20.28 -9.90 5.63
C THR A 501 19.53 -8.93 6.52
N GLU A 502 19.53 -9.19 7.83
CA GLU A 502 18.93 -8.31 8.83
C GLU A 502 19.27 -6.89 8.40
N TYR A 503 18.29 -6.18 7.84
CA TYR A 503 18.44 -4.79 7.53
C TYR A 503 18.45 -4.13 8.90
N THR A 504 19.64 -4.02 9.48
CA THR A 504 19.85 -3.37 10.77
C THR A 504 19.47 -1.92 10.52
N GLN A 505 18.22 -1.56 10.82
CA GLN A 505 17.79 -0.18 10.82
C GLN A 505 18.77 0.57 11.72
N GLN A 506 19.59 1.40 11.10
CA GLN A 506 20.33 2.42 11.81
C GLN A 506 19.27 3.41 12.29
N THR A 507 18.71 3.16 13.49
CA THR A 507 17.79 4.04 14.22
C THR A 507 18.54 5.30 14.64
N GLY A 508 18.85 6.12 13.64
CA GLY A 508 19.33 7.47 13.79
C GLY A 508 18.27 8.45 13.33
N ASP A 509 17.04 8.33 13.83
CA ASP A 509 16.09 9.43 13.71
C ASP A 509 15.08 9.42 14.86
N THR A 510 14.91 10.57 15.50
CA THR A 510 14.02 10.81 16.66
C THR A 510 12.57 11.00 16.22
N GLY A 511 12.11 10.18 15.28
CA GLY A 511 10.73 10.20 14.80
C GLY A 511 9.78 9.87 15.95
N VAL A 512 8.96 10.84 16.34
CA VAL A 512 7.95 10.70 17.38
C VAL A 512 6.89 9.73 16.86
N ASP A 513 6.93 8.51 17.39
CA ASP A 513 5.99 7.44 17.14
C ASP A 513 4.54 7.93 17.34
N VAL A 514 3.83 8.11 16.22
CA VAL A 514 2.49 8.71 16.17
C VAL A 514 1.48 7.88 16.99
N GLY A 515 1.71 6.57 17.11
CA GLY A 515 0.90 5.69 17.95
C GLY A 515 0.95 6.05 19.43
N THR A 516 2.12 6.47 19.93
CA THR A 516 2.25 6.91 21.32
C THR A 516 1.56 8.25 21.56
N THR A 517 1.61 9.17 20.59
CA THR A 517 1.01 10.51 20.70
C THR A 517 -0.51 10.44 20.79
N VAL A 518 -1.15 9.55 20.02
CA VAL A 518 -2.60 9.30 20.09
C VAL A 518 -2.97 8.68 21.44
N ALA A 519 -2.21 7.69 21.93
CA ALA A 519 -2.45 7.08 23.24
C ALA A 519 -2.33 8.08 24.41
N TRP A 520 -1.33 8.96 24.40
CA TRP A 520 -1.18 10.03 25.40
C TRP A 520 -2.31 11.06 25.32
N SER A 521 -2.84 11.34 24.13
CA SER A 521 -3.98 12.24 23.94
C SER A 521 -5.26 11.65 24.54
N PHE A 522 -5.53 10.36 24.34
CA PHE A 522 -6.67 9.67 24.97
C PHE A 522 -6.53 9.60 26.50
N LEU A 523 -5.32 9.33 27.01
CA LEU A 523 -5.07 9.33 28.45
C LEU A 523 -5.28 10.73 29.05
N GLY A 524 -4.84 11.79 28.36
CA GLY A 524 -5.08 13.17 28.75
C GLY A 524 -6.57 13.51 28.84
N LEU A 525 -7.35 13.14 27.81
CA LEU A 525 -8.81 13.35 27.80
C LEU A 525 -9.50 12.59 28.95
N PHE A 526 -9.09 11.34 29.20
CA PHE A 526 -9.62 10.53 30.28
C PHE A 526 -9.33 11.14 31.65
N CYS A 527 -8.10 11.63 31.88
CA CYS A 527 -7.75 12.34 33.11
C CYS A 527 -8.61 13.60 33.33
N VAL A 528 -8.88 14.38 32.28
CA VAL A 528 -9.76 15.56 32.37
C VAL A 528 -11.18 15.17 32.75
N LEU A 529 -11.74 14.11 32.15
CA LEU A 529 -13.08 13.61 32.48
C LEU A 529 -13.18 13.13 33.93
N VAL A 530 -12.16 12.40 34.42
CA VAL A 530 -12.10 11.96 35.82
C VAL A 530 -12.05 13.16 36.78
N ILE A 531 -11.27 14.20 36.46
CA ILE A 531 -11.22 15.43 37.26
C ILE A 531 -12.59 16.13 37.31
N ILE A 532 -13.30 16.22 36.18
CA ILE A 532 -14.65 16.81 36.12
C ILE A 532 -15.63 16.04 37.02
N VAL A 533 -15.59 14.71 36.99
CA VAL A 533 -16.44 13.86 37.85
C VAL A 533 -16.11 14.08 39.33
N ILE A 534 -14.83 14.13 39.70
CA ILE A 534 -14.40 14.38 41.09
C ILE A 534 -14.86 15.75 41.58
N ILE A 535 -14.71 16.80 40.74
CA ILE A 535 -15.19 18.15 41.08
C ILE A 535 -16.71 18.15 41.24
N GLY A 536 -17.46 17.48 40.35
CA GLY A 536 -18.91 17.34 40.45
C GLY A 536 -19.35 16.67 41.74
N LEU A 537 -18.67 15.60 42.15
CA LEU A 537 -18.93 14.89 43.41
C LEU A 537 -18.61 15.76 44.63
N LEU A 538 -17.53 16.53 44.61
CA LEU A 538 -17.17 17.48 45.68
C LEU A 538 -18.22 18.59 45.81
N VAL A 539 -18.67 19.17 44.70
CA VAL A 539 -19.74 20.18 44.70
C VAL A 539 -21.03 19.60 45.27
N ALA A 540 -21.45 18.41 44.80
CA ALA A 540 -22.63 17.74 45.32
C ALA A 540 -22.53 17.46 46.84
N PHE A 541 -21.37 17.00 47.30
CA PHE A 541 -21.12 16.75 48.72
C PHE A 541 -21.22 18.03 49.56
N VAL A 542 -20.63 19.13 49.09
CA VAL A 542 -20.72 20.44 49.76
C VAL A 542 -22.16 20.95 49.77
N SER A 543 -22.91 20.82 48.67
CA SER A 543 -24.32 21.21 48.61
C SER A 543 -25.19 20.43 49.61
N VAL A 544 -24.97 19.12 49.75
CA VAL A 544 -25.69 18.30 50.75
C VAL A 544 -25.33 18.73 52.18
N ARG A 545 -24.04 18.98 52.46
CA ARG A 545 -23.59 19.46 53.78
C ARG A 545 -24.19 20.82 54.13
N MET A 546 -24.21 21.76 53.18
CA MET A 546 -24.81 23.08 53.36
C MET A 546 -26.32 22.97 53.60
N LYS A 547 -27.03 22.15 52.83
CA LYS A 547 -28.47 21.92 53.04
C LYS A 547 -28.76 21.41 54.44
N ASN A 548 -28.03 20.40 54.90
CA ASN A 548 -28.21 19.84 56.24
C ASN A 548 -27.86 20.85 57.35
N TYR A 549 -26.84 21.68 57.14
CA TYR A 549 -26.48 22.75 58.07
C TYR A 549 -27.63 23.77 58.24
N TYR A 550 -28.18 24.26 57.12
CA TYR A 550 -29.31 25.20 57.15
C TYR A 550 -30.57 24.60 57.77
N THR A 551 -30.89 23.34 57.50
CA THR A 551 -32.03 22.67 58.14
C THR A 551 -31.87 22.60 59.66
N SER A 552 -30.65 22.29 60.15
CA SER A 552 -30.41 22.20 61.60
C SER A 552 -30.50 23.55 62.32
N GLU A 553 -30.09 24.66 61.68
CA GLU A 553 -30.24 25.98 62.29
C GLU A 553 -31.68 26.51 62.21
N TYR A 554 -32.44 26.12 61.18
CA TYR A 554 -33.86 26.46 61.11
C TYR A 554 -34.66 25.81 62.24
N GLU A 555 -34.40 24.53 62.55
CA GLU A 555 -35.01 23.83 63.69
C GLU A 555 -34.62 24.47 65.03
N ARG A 556 -33.38 24.95 65.18
CA ARG A 556 -32.94 25.68 66.40
C ARG A 556 -33.65 27.02 66.58
N LEU A 557 -33.94 27.74 65.50
CA LEU A 557 -34.65 29.01 65.54
C LEU A 557 -36.15 28.82 65.86
N GLU A 558 -36.77 27.76 65.36
CA GLU A 558 -38.18 27.44 65.65
C GLU A 558 -38.42 27.03 67.12
N VAL A 559 -37.44 26.35 67.74
CA VAL A 559 -37.49 26.03 69.19
C VAL A 559 -37.32 27.30 70.06
N ARG A 560 -36.66 28.36 69.57
CA ARG A 560 -36.54 29.64 70.31
C ARG A 560 -37.75 30.55 70.17
N SER A 561 -38.52 30.48 69.08
CA SER A 561 -39.71 31.34 68.92
C SER A 561 -40.91 30.86 69.73
N SER A 562 -40.96 29.58 70.12
CA SER A 562 -42.05 29.01 70.92
C SER A 562 -41.93 29.27 72.44
N SER A 563 -40.80 29.80 72.93
CA SER A 563 -40.61 30.12 74.36
C SER A 563 -40.83 31.60 74.72
N THR A 564 -41.22 32.45 73.76
CA THR A 564 -41.51 33.86 74.06
C THR A 564 -43.03 34.08 74.07
N GLN A 565 -43.68 33.71 75.17
CA GLN A 565 -45.02 34.22 75.49
C GLN A 565 -44.91 35.73 75.69
N LEU A 566 -45.10 36.49 74.61
CA LEU A 566 -45.22 37.93 74.67
C LEU A 566 -46.58 38.26 75.29
N VAL A 567 -46.59 38.55 76.58
CA VAL A 567 -47.70 39.18 77.29
C VAL A 567 -47.86 40.59 76.73
N ILE A 568 -48.76 40.77 75.78
CA ILE A 568 -49.16 42.10 75.31
C ILE A 568 -50.18 42.64 76.32
N ASN A 569 -49.68 43.40 77.29
CA ASN A 569 -50.52 44.32 78.05
C ASN A 569 -50.94 45.46 77.12
N SER A 570 -52.25 45.60 76.97
CA SER A 570 -52.89 46.78 76.39
C SER A 570 -52.55 48.02 77.20
N TYR A 571 -51.98 49.03 76.55
CA TYR A 571 -52.07 50.41 77.01
C TYR A 571 -52.41 51.30 75.82
N SER A 572 -53.55 51.97 75.97
CA SER A 572 -53.98 53.12 75.20
C SER A 572 -53.03 54.29 75.46
N ASP A 573 -52.84 55.14 74.47
CA ASP A 573 -53.15 56.58 74.54
C ASP A 573 -52.49 57.29 73.34
N ASP A 574 -53.36 57.92 72.55
CA ASP A 574 -53.39 59.33 72.19
C ASP A 574 -52.15 60.05 71.61
N ASP A 575 -52.45 60.73 70.49
CA ASP A 575 -51.99 62.05 70.01
C ASP A 575 -50.51 62.28 69.66
N ASP A 576 -50.22 62.38 68.35
CA ASP A 576 -50.12 63.65 67.58
C ASP A 576 -49.88 63.40 66.08
#